data_AF-M3EFN8-F1
#
_entry.id   AF-M3EFN8-F1
#
_cell.length_a   1.000
_cell.length_b   1.000
_cell.length_c   1.000
_cell.angle_alpha   90.00
_cell.angle_beta   90.00
_cell.angle_gamma   90.00
#
_symmetry.space_group_name_H-M   'P 1'
#
loop_
_entity.id
_entity.type
_entity.pdbx_description
1 polymer ?
#
loop_
_entity_poly.entity_id
_entity_poly.type
_entity_poly.pdbx_seq_one_letter_code
_entity_poly.pdbx_strand_id
1 'polypeptide(L)'
;MDVCNSILPIDTNRFDLSEGKKLLNPYIPYFKSLMEGEKEILNWRYWIAEHCLLLERIFPRMEYLQWKINPMQEIAKFLKESNVLFKKNSRYLGSTTIYPNI
;
A
#
# COMPACT_ATOMS: atom_id res chain seq x y z
N MET A 1 22.80 -21.63 -3.39
CA MET A 1 22.42 -20.21 -3.60
C MET A 1 21.25 -19.95 -2.67
N ASP A 2 21.56 -19.57 -1.45
CA ASP A 2 20.57 -19.37 -0.38
C ASP A 2 20.03 -17.95 -0.46
N VAL A 3 18.79 -17.82 -0.92
CA VAL A 3 18.04 -16.56 -0.81
C VAL A 3 17.43 -16.54 0.59
N CYS A 4 18.19 -15.99 1.54
CA CYS A 4 17.65 -15.61 2.84
C CYS A 4 16.65 -14.46 2.64
N ASN A 5 15.39 -14.80 2.39
CA ASN A 5 14.26 -13.89 2.62
C ASN A 5 14.15 -13.66 4.13
N SER A 6 14.96 -12.75 4.69
CA SER A 6 14.92 -12.37 6.10
C SER A 6 13.69 -11.49 6.37
N ILE A 7 12.51 -12.08 6.33
CA ILE A 7 11.33 -11.46 6.92
C ILE A 7 11.30 -11.92 8.37
N LEU A 8 11.68 -11.02 9.28
CA LEU A 8 11.63 -11.28 10.72
C LEU A 8 10.20 -11.69 11.13
N PRO A 9 10.04 -12.70 12.01
CA PRO A 9 8.73 -13.07 12.51
C PRO A 9 8.16 -11.91 13.33
N ILE A 10 6.99 -11.41 12.92
CA ILE A 10 6.27 -10.35 13.63
C ILE A 10 5.64 -10.98 14.87
N ASP A 11 6.04 -10.52 16.05
CA ASP A 11 5.42 -10.88 17.34
C ASP A 11 4.03 -10.24 17.44
N THR A 12 3.00 -11.09 17.34
CA THR A 12 1.60 -10.67 17.30
C THR A 12 1.04 -10.23 18.66
N ASN A 13 1.76 -10.45 19.76
CA ASN A 13 1.29 -10.13 21.12
C ASN A 13 1.54 -8.67 21.55
N ARG A 14 2.23 -7.88 20.71
CA ARG A 14 2.54 -6.45 20.97
C ARG A 14 2.08 -5.53 19.84
N PHE A 15 1.07 -5.96 19.09
CA PHE A 15 0.62 -5.24 17.90
C PHE A 15 -0.20 -4.00 18.29
N ASP A 16 0.48 -2.87 18.41
CA ASP A 16 -0.20 -1.58 18.45
C ASP A 16 -0.74 -1.28 17.04
N LEU A 17 -2.06 -1.18 16.92
CA LEU A 17 -2.73 -0.86 15.67
C LEU A 17 -2.28 0.50 15.12
N SER A 18 -1.81 1.43 15.95
CA SER A 18 -1.26 2.71 15.48
C SER A 18 0.10 2.55 14.78
N GLU A 19 0.85 1.49 15.10
CA GLU A 19 2.14 1.16 14.50
C GLU A 19 2.03 0.20 13.31
N GLY A 20 0.90 -0.51 13.17
CA GLY A 20 0.68 -1.51 12.12
C GLY A 20 0.93 -0.98 10.72
N LYS A 21 0.52 0.27 10.43
CA LYS A 21 0.78 0.92 9.13
C LYS A 21 2.27 1.10 8.83
N LYS A 22 3.15 1.18 9.84
CA LYS A 22 4.60 1.30 9.61
C LYS A 22 5.19 0.04 8.98
N LEU A 23 4.52 -1.11 9.12
CA LEU A 23 4.90 -2.33 8.41
C LEU A 23 4.73 -2.20 6.88
N LEU A 24 3.98 -1.19 6.42
CA LEU A 24 3.86 -0.87 5.00
C LEU A 24 4.98 0.05 4.49
N ASN A 25 5.78 0.67 5.36
CA ASN A 25 6.85 1.58 4.97
C ASN A 25 7.85 0.97 3.97
N PRO A 26 8.28 -0.31 4.11
CA PRO A 26 9.15 -0.95 3.12
C PRO A 26 8.56 -1.01 1.70
N TYR A 27 7.23 -0.92 1.57
CA TYR A 27 6.52 -0.99 0.30
C TYR A 27 6.21 0.38 -0.31
N ILE A 28 6.61 1.48 0.33
CA ILE A 28 6.48 2.84 -0.21
C ILE A 28 7.04 2.96 -1.64
N PRO A 29 8.23 2.42 -1.98
CA PRO A 29 8.75 2.50 -3.34
C PRO A 29 7.81 1.81 -4.35
N TYR A 30 7.33 0.60 -4.03
CA TYR A 30 6.39 -0.13 -4.88
C TYR A 30 5.08 0.62 -5.07
N PHE A 31 4.50 1.14 -3.99
CA PHE A 31 3.27 1.92 -4.01
C PHE A 31 3.40 3.18 -4.85
N LYS A 32 4.54 3.86 -4.74
CA LYS A 32 4.84 5.02 -5.57
C LYS A 32 4.89 4.63 -7.04
N SER A 33 5.70 3.63 -7.40
CA SER A 33 5.80 3.13 -8.78
C SER A 33 4.43 2.72 -9.35
N LEU A 34 3.60 2.10 -8.52
CA LEU A 34 2.22 1.72 -8.86
C LEU A 34 1.34 2.93 -9.16
N MET A 35 1.39 3.97 -8.33
CA MET A 35 0.65 5.21 -8.53
C MET A 35 1.15 6.01 -9.74
N GLU A 36 2.45 5.97 -10.03
CA GLU A 36 3.08 6.60 -11.19
C GLU A 36 2.90 5.80 -12.49
N GLY A 37 2.44 4.55 -12.36
CA GLY A 37 2.18 3.64 -13.46
C GLY A 37 3.45 3.29 -14.22
N GLU A 38 4.54 3.07 -13.48
CA GLU A 38 5.78 2.52 -14.01
C GLU A 38 5.51 1.18 -14.69
N LYS A 39 6.26 0.90 -15.75
CA LYS A 39 6.20 -0.39 -16.44
C LYS A 39 6.99 -1.41 -15.63
N GLU A 40 6.71 -2.70 -15.84
CA GLU A 40 7.49 -3.81 -15.28
C GLU A 40 7.44 -3.96 -13.75
N ILE A 41 6.40 -3.39 -13.11
CA ILE A 41 6.11 -3.63 -11.69
C ILE A 41 5.02 -4.69 -11.51
N LEU A 42 5.03 -5.37 -10.36
CA LEU A 42 4.02 -6.36 -10.01
C LEU A 42 2.62 -5.72 -9.99
N ASN A 43 1.65 -6.34 -10.67
CA ASN A 43 0.27 -5.87 -10.65
C ASN A 43 -0.30 -5.95 -9.23
N TRP A 44 -1.09 -4.94 -8.83
CA TRP A 44 -1.73 -4.91 -7.51
C TRP A 44 -2.45 -6.22 -7.16
N ARG A 45 -3.16 -6.84 -8.11
CA ARG A 45 -3.90 -8.10 -7.88
C ARG A 45 -2.97 -9.24 -7.45
N TYR A 46 -1.76 -9.29 -7.97
CA TYR A 46 -0.77 -10.28 -7.56
C TYR A 46 -0.12 -9.89 -6.23
N TRP A 47 0.24 -8.61 -6.07
CA TRP A 47 0.81 -8.12 -4.82
C TRP A 47 -0.11 -8.39 -3.63
N ILE A 48 -1.42 -8.09 -3.75
CA ILE A 48 -2.38 -8.32 -2.67
C ILE A 48 -2.63 -9.81 -2.42
N ALA A 49 -2.51 -10.69 -3.42
CA ALA A 49 -2.66 -12.13 -3.21
C ALA A 49 -1.52 -12.69 -2.34
N GLU A 50 -0.29 -12.18 -2.52
CA GLU A 50 0.88 -12.55 -1.72
C GLU A 50 0.88 -11.91 -0.32
N HIS A 51 0.31 -10.71 -0.19
CA HIS A 51 0.39 -9.89 1.02
C HIS A 51 -0.96 -9.74 1.76
N CYS A 52 -1.99 -10.52 1.40
CA CYS A 52 -3.33 -10.40 1.98
C CYS A 52 -3.32 -10.60 3.50
N LEU A 53 -2.56 -11.58 4.00
CA LEU A 53 -2.44 -11.86 5.44
C LEU A 53 -1.73 -10.74 6.19
N LEU A 54 -0.81 -10.01 5.54
CA LEU A 54 -0.19 -8.83 6.14
C LEU A 54 -1.22 -7.72 6.32
N LEU A 55 -2.02 -7.43 5.29
CA LEU A 55 -3.06 -6.41 5.35
C LEU A 55 -4.17 -6.75 6.35
N GLU A 56 -4.61 -8.01 6.40
CA GLU A 56 -5.62 -8.47 7.38
C GLU A 56 -5.13 -8.37 8.83
N ARG A 57 -3.80 -8.41 9.06
CA ARG A 57 -3.20 -8.21 10.38
C ARG A 57 -3.06 -6.74 10.75
N ILE A 58 -2.77 -5.88 9.78
CA ILE A 58 -2.56 -4.44 10.00
C ILE A 58 -3.87 -3.68 10.13
N PHE A 59 -4.88 -4.07 9.34
CA PHE A 59 -6.11 -3.31 9.19
C PHE A 59 -7.34 -4.03 9.75
N PRO A 60 -8.26 -3.30 10.38
CA PRO A 60 -9.62 -3.79 10.59
C PRO A 60 -10.24 -4.24 9.27
N ARG A 61 -11.14 -5.23 9.33
CA ARG A 61 -11.71 -5.87 8.13
C ARG A 61 -12.26 -4.88 7.09
N MET A 62 -12.91 -3.79 7.54
CA MET A 62 -13.45 -2.77 6.64
C MET A 62 -12.35 -2.02 5.88
N GLU A 63 -11.26 -1.64 6.56
CA GLU A 63 -10.11 -0.99 5.91
C GLU A 63 -9.41 -1.96 4.95
N TYR A 64 -9.17 -3.21 5.37
CA TYR A 64 -8.64 -4.25 4.47
C TYR A 64 -9.47 -4.37 3.18
N LEU A 65 -10.79 -4.38 3.28
CA LEU A 65 -11.67 -4.46 2.11
C LEU A 65 -11.54 -3.22 1.21
N GLN A 66 -11.34 -2.02 1.77
CA GLN A 66 -11.07 -0.82 0.96
C GLN A 66 -9.75 -0.94 0.20
N TRP A 67 -8.69 -1.43 0.84
CA TRP A 67 -7.42 -1.69 0.16
C TRP A 67 -7.56 -2.75 -0.95
N LYS A 68 -8.44 -3.73 -0.78
CA LYS A 68 -8.71 -4.75 -1.80
C LYS A 68 -9.54 -4.25 -2.98
N ILE A 69 -10.58 -3.46 -2.72
CA ILE A 69 -11.56 -3.01 -3.73
C ILE A 69 -11.09 -1.71 -4.40
N ASN A 70 -10.58 -0.76 -3.63
CA ASN A 70 -10.20 0.59 -4.05
C ASN A 70 -8.72 0.92 -3.76
N PRO A 71 -7.77 0.06 -4.20
CA PRO A 71 -6.36 0.16 -3.80
C PRO A 71 -5.70 1.49 -4.12
N MET A 72 -5.99 2.07 -5.28
CA MET A 72 -5.35 3.32 -5.70
C MET A 72 -5.70 4.49 -4.79
N GLN A 73 -6.90 4.50 -4.19
CA GLN A 73 -7.32 5.54 -3.27
C GLN A 73 -6.61 5.38 -1.92
N GLU A 74 -6.59 4.16 -1.38
CA GLU A 74 -5.95 3.87 -0.10
C GLU A 74 -4.43 4.02 -0.15
N ILE A 75 -3.80 3.58 -1.24
CA ILE A 75 -2.36 3.77 -1.47
C ILE A 75 -2.02 5.25 -1.58
N ALA A 76 -2.80 6.04 -2.34
CA ALA A 76 -2.59 7.47 -2.45
C ALA A 76 -2.72 8.18 -1.09
N LYS A 77 -3.69 7.77 -0.26
CA LYS A 77 -3.87 8.27 1.10
C LYS A 77 -2.66 7.93 1.97
N PHE A 78 -2.22 6.68 1.96
CA PHE A 78 -1.05 6.23 2.73
C PHE A 78 0.24 6.97 2.33
N LEU A 79 0.49 7.16 1.03
CA LEU A 79 1.65 7.92 0.55
C LEU A 79 1.61 9.38 1.02
N LYS A 80 0.44 10.02 1.00
CA LYS A 80 0.25 11.38 1.54
C LYS A 80 0.50 11.44 3.05
N GLU A 81 -0.08 10.52 3.83
CA GLU A 81 0.15 10.38 5.28
C GLU A 81 1.65 10.18 5.59
N SER A 82 2.38 9.53 4.68
CA SER A 82 3.82 9.27 4.78
C SER A 82 4.71 10.41 4.24
N ASN A 83 4.13 11.55 3.83
CA ASN A 83 4.83 12.67 3.19
C ASN A 83 5.60 12.29 1.91
N VAL A 84 5.11 11.31 1.16
CA VAL A 84 5.72 10.85 -0.10
C VAL A 84 5.04 11.54 -1.28
N LEU A 85 5.82 12.31 -2.04
CA LEU A 85 5.38 12.92 -3.30
C LEU A 85 5.39 11.88 -4.43
N PHE A 86 4.32 11.88 -5.23
CA PHE A 86 4.19 11.01 -6.40
C PHE A 86 3.36 11.68 -7.51
N LYS A 87 3.63 11.31 -8.77
CA LYS A 87 2.85 11.78 -9.93
C LYS A 87 1.80 10.75 -10.33
N LYS A 88 0.52 11.01 -10.01
CA LYS A 88 -0.56 10.09 -10.37
C LYS A 88 -0.62 9.84 -11.89
N ASN A 89 -0.57 8.58 -12.30
CA ASN A 89 -0.71 8.17 -13.69
C ASN A 89 -2.12 8.50 -14.20
N SER A 90 -2.22 8.96 -15.46
CA SER A 90 -3.50 9.31 -16.09
C SER A 90 -4.45 8.12 -16.22
N ARG A 91 -3.92 6.88 -16.24
CA ARG A 91 -4.71 5.64 -16.24
C ARG A 91 -5.56 5.45 -14.99
N TYR A 92 -5.22 6.12 -13.88
CA TYR A 92 -5.96 6.08 -12.63
C TYR A 92 -6.80 7.35 -12.38
N LEU A 93 -6.97 8.20 -13.42
CA LEU A 93 -7.92 9.30 -13.44
C LEU A 93 -9.32 8.79 -13.83
N GLY A 94 -9.91 7.94 -12.99
CA GLY A 94 -11.36 7.74 -13.01
C GLY A 94 -12.02 8.95 -12.35
N SER A 95 -12.76 9.75 -13.14
CA SER A 95 -13.47 11.00 -12.77
C SER A 95 -12.69 11.94 -11.84
N THR A 96 -12.05 12.93 -12.46
CA THR A 96 -11.59 14.21 -11.91
C THR A 96 -12.38 14.67 -10.67
N THR A 97 -11.84 14.44 -9.47
CA THR A 97 -12.00 15.39 -8.36
C THR A 97 -10.65 16.06 -8.19
N ILE A 98 -10.52 17.24 -8.80
CA ILE A 98 -9.49 18.21 -8.45
C ILE A 98 -9.79 18.59 -7.00
N TYR A 99 -8.91 18.21 -6.08
CA TYR A 99 -8.89 18.84 -4.76
C TYR A 99 -8.03 20.09 -4.92
N PRO A 100 -8.60 21.30 -4.92
CA PRO A 100 -7.80 22.51 -4.81
C PRO A 100 -7.07 22.48 -3.46
N ASN A 101 -5.79 22.86 -3.48
CA ASN A 101 -5.12 23.29 -2.26
C ASN A 101 -5.86 24.53 -1.75
N ILE A 102 -6.54 24.40 -0.61
CA ILE A 102 -6.99 25.52 0.22
C ILE A 102 -6.35 25.32 1.59
#